data_AF-A0A5J5JTA5-F1
#
_entry.id   AF-A0A5J5JTA5-F1
#
_cell.length_a   1.000
_cell.length_b   1.000
_cell.length_c   1.000
_cell.angle_alpha   90.00
_cell.angle_beta   90.00
_cell.angle_gamma   90.00
#
_symmetry.space_group_name_H-M   'P 1'
#
loop_
_entity.id
_entity.type
_entity.pdbx_description
1 polymer ?
#
loop_
_entity_poly.entity_id
_entity_poly.type
_entity_poly.pdbx_seq_one_letter_code
_entity_poly.pdbx_strand_id
1 'polypeptide(L)'
;MSRTRIRSTPVDQACAAAVGLARGAAEEIARPGEVGEHLGFDNEGDRVVTHYFECLDRAYLGWRWAVTVTRASRARVVTVSETVLLPGARALLAPRWVPWNERLLPGDLGVGDLLPTEADDDRLVPGFASPDEAIDAQAVLELGLGRARVLSALGRDLAAHRWRSGEPGPHAPIAHAAPAQCSTCGFYWPLAGTLGLGFGVCANEYAPDDGRVVSADHGCGAHSEATTVPSMVTDAAPPILDDLEYDLTESGSADEASSEPLGHA
;
A
#
# COMPACT_ATOMS: atom_id res chain seq x y z
N MET A 1 31.75 8.03 27.91
CA MET A 1 30.90 7.15 28.75
C MET A 1 31.66 5.85 28.98
N SER A 2 32.13 5.62 30.21
CA SER A 2 32.90 4.42 30.56
C SER A 2 32.01 3.19 30.41
N ARG A 3 32.34 2.26 29.50
CA ARG A 3 31.64 0.97 29.39
C ARG A 3 31.95 0.18 30.66
N THR A 4 30.98 0.12 31.58
CA THR A 4 31.03 -0.78 32.72
C THR A 4 31.25 -2.20 32.18
N ARG A 5 32.45 -2.73 32.42
CA ARG A 5 32.81 -4.09 32.00
C ARG A 5 32.04 -5.04 32.92
N ILE A 6 30.88 -5.51 32.48
CA ILE A 6 30.11 -6.53 33.19
C ILE A 6 31.02 -7.76 33.29
N ARG A 7 31.43 -8.13 34.51
CA ARG A 7 32.14 -9.39 34.73
C ARG A 7 31.19 -10.50 34.31
N SER A 8 31.56 -11.29 33.30
CA SER A 8 30.83 -12.51 32.96
C SER A 8 30.88 -13.43 34.17
N THR A 9 29.74 -13.62 34.83
CA THR A 9 29.62 -14.62 35.91
C THR A 9 29.89 -15.99 35.31
N PRO A 10 30.70 -16.86 35.96
CA PRO A 10 30.88 -18.22 35.48
C PRO A 10 29.52 -18.94 35.39
N VAL A 11 29.35 -19.71 34.33
CA VAL A 11 28.10 -20.45 34.07
C VAL A 11 27.86 -21.47 35.18
N ASP A 12 26.65 -21.46 35.74
CA ASP A 12 26.24 -22.50 36.69
C ASP A 12 26.06 -23.84 35.97
N GLN A 13 26.90 -24.81 36.32
CA GLN A 13 26.94 -26.11 35.62
C GLN A 13 25.65 -26.90 35.78
N ALA A 14 24.94 -26.76 36.91
CA ALA A 14 23.66 -27.43 37.10
C ALA A 14 22.59 -26.85 36.18
N CYS A 15 22.51 -25.52 36.07
CA CYS A 15 21.63 -24.86 35.11
C CYS A 15 22.01 -25.24 33.66
N ALA A 16 23.28 -25.17 33.27
CA ALA A 16 23.71 -25.53 31.91
C ALA A 16 23.44 -27.00 31.54
N ALA A 17 23.43 -27.91 32.52
CA ALA A 17 23.10 -29.31 32.31
C ALA A 17 21.57 -29.58 32.28
N ALA A 18 20.73 -28.61 32.62
CA ALA A 18 19.28 -28.78 32.78
C ALA A 18 18.49 -28.78 31.45
N VAL A 19 19.09 -29.28 30.37
CA VAL A 19 18.49 -29.31 29.02
C VAL A 19 17.16 -30.07 29.02
N GLY A 20 17.07 -31.20 29.72
CA GLY A 20 15.85 -32.01 29.78
C GLY A 20 14.69 -31.30 30.50
N LEU A 21 14.99 -30.61 31.60
CA LEU A 21 14.00 -29.79 32.32
C LEU A 21 13.50 -28.65 31.43
N ALA A 22 14.42 -27.98 30.74
CA ALA A 22 14.10 -26.90 29.82
C ALA A 22 13.25 -27.38 28.63
N ARG A 23 13.60 -28.53 28.03
CA ARG A 23 12.82 -29.15 26.96
C ARG A 23 11.40 -29.48 27.41
N GLY A 24 11.26 -30.14 28.56
CA GLY A 24 9.94 -30.49 29.11
C GLY A 24 9.06 -29.26 29.30
N ALA A 25 9.62 -28.17 29.82
CA ALA A 25 8.88 -26.93 29.99
C ALA A 25 8.49 -26.22 28.69
N ALA A 26 9.26 -26.40 27.60
CA ALA A 26 8.84 -25.97 26.27
C ALA A 26 7.70 -26.84 25.73
N GLU A 27 7.81 -28.17 25.90
CA GLU A 27 6.83 -29.16 25.42
C GLU A 27 5.49 -29.08 26.18
N GLU A 28 5.48 -28.59 27.43
CA GLU A 28 4.25 -28.31 28.18
C GLU A 28 3.41 -27.18 27.56
N ILE A 29 4.03 -26.23 26.86
CA ILE A 29 3.36 -25.07 26.25
C ILE A 29 3.12 -25.30 24.75
N ALA A 30 4.09 -25.90 24.06
CA ALA A 30 4.03 -26.15 22.63
C ALA A 30 2.99 -27.24 22.28
N ARG A 31 2.54 -27.29 21.03
CA ARG A 31 1.78 -28.47 20.59
C ARG A 31 2.72 -29.67 20.45
N PRO A 32 2.20 -30.90 20.50
CA PRO A 32 3.03 -32.10 20.39
C PRO A 32 3.90 -32.08 19.13
N GLY A 33 5.22 -32.21 19.31
CA GLY A 33 6.20 -32.24 18.21
C GLY A 33 6.67 -30.88 17.69
N GLU A 34 6.27 -29.75 18.31
CA GLU A 34 6.68 -28.41 17.87
C GLU A 34 7.98 -27.88 18.51
N VAL A 35 8.60 -28.67 19.41
CA VAL A 35 9.90 -28.37 20.02
C VAL A 35 10.99 -29.24 19.37
N GLY A 36 11.85 -28.61 18.57
CA GLY A 36 12.92 -29.27 17.82
C GLY A 36 14.22 -29.42 18.62
N GLU A 37 15.36 -29.40 17.91
CA GLU A 37 16.68 -29.65 18.49
C GLU A 37 17.13 -28.57 19.49
N HIS A 38 18.00 -28.95 20.42
CA HIS A 38 18.62 -27.99 21.34
C HIS A 38 19.68 -27.17 20.59
N LEU A 39 19.50 -25.85 20.56
CA LEU A 39 20.34 -24.93 19.79
C LEU A 39 21.51 -24.35 20.61
N GLY A 40 21.57 -24.66 21.91
CA GLY A 40 22.55 -24.12 22.85
C GLY A 40 21.90 -23.35 23.99
N PHE A 41 22.71 -22.62 24.74
CA PHE A 41 22.24 -21.82 25.86
C PHE A 41 23.06 -20.53 26.00
N ASP A 42 22.43 -19.51 26.57
CA ASP A 42 23.09 -18.27 26.99
C ASP A 42 23.11 -18.14 28.52
N ASN A 43 24.16 -17.52 29.04
CA ASN A 43 24.33 -17.27 30.46
C ASN A 43 23.89 -15.85 30.79
N GLU A 44 22.68 -15.71 31.34
CA GLU A 44 22.03 -14.43 31.60
C GLU A 44 22.45 -13.81 32.94
N GLY A 45 23.01 -14.59 33.87
CA GLY A 45 23.40 -14.10 35.18
C GLY A 45 23.89 -15.16 36.14
N ASP A 46 24.01 -14.79 37.42
CA ASP A 46 24.39 -15.75 38.47
C ASP A 46 23.30 -16.80 38.65
N ARG A 47 23.61 -18.04 38.23
CA ARG A 47 22.67 -19.18 38.26
C ARG A 47 21.37 -18.92 37.47
N VAL A 48 21.48 -18.24 36.34
CA VAL A 48 20.39 -18.04 35.38
C VAL A 48 20.92 -18.37 33.99
N VAL A 49 20.30 -19.37 33.34
CA VAL A 49 20.69 -19.85 32.02
C VAL A 49 19.44 -19.96 31.16
N THR A 50 19.51 -19.47 29.92
CA THR A 50 18.43 -19.61 28.94
C THR A 50 18.81 -20.67 27.92
N HIS A 51 18.06 -21.77 27.87
CA HIS A 51 18.20 -22.80 26.85
C HIS A 51 17.36 -22.47 25.63
N TYR A 52 17.92 -22.66 24.43
CA TYR A 52 17.19 -22.45 23.19
C TYR A 52 16.89 -23.76 22.48
N PHE A 53 15.68 -23.89 21.93
CA PHE A 53 15.28 -25.01 21.09
C PHE A 53 14.68 -24.50 19.78
N GLU A 54 14.85 -25.26 18.71
CA GLU A 54 14.20 -24.94 17.44
C GLU A 54 12.67 -24.95 17.59
N CYS A 55 11.99 -23.97 17.00
CA CYS A 55 10.54 -24.00 16.87
C CYS A 55 10.18 -24.67 15.54
N LEU A 56 9.42 -25.76 15.61
CA LEU A 56 8.96 -26.51 14.43
C LEU A 56 7.54 -26.11 14.00
N ASP A 57 6.89 -25.18 14.71
CA ASP A 57 5.60 -24.62 14.29
C ASP A 57 5.77 -23.79 13.02
N ARG A 58 5.00 -24.13 11.98
CA ARG A 58 5.00 -23.45 10.68
C ARG A 58 4.50 -22.01 10.76
N ALA A 59 3.76 -21.64 11.80
CA ALA A 59 3.36 -20.26 12.05
C ALA A 59 4.53 -19.38 12.53
N TYR A 60 5.60 -19.98 13.08
CA TYR A 60 6.73 -19.29 13.70
C TYR A 60 8.08 -19.69 13.07
N LEU A 61 8.12 -19.70 11.73
CA LEU A 61 9.35 -20.02 10.99
C LEU A 61 10.52 -19.13 11.39
N GLY A 62 11.64 -19.76 11.77
CA GLY A 62 12.85 -19.07 12.18
C GLY A 62 12.83 -18.54 13.62
N TRP A 63 11.75 -18.78 14.37
CA TRP A 63 11.69 -18.54 15.82
C TRP A 63 12.31 -19.71 16.59
N ARG A 64 12.58 -19.47 17.87
CA ARG A 64 13.14 -20.46 18.80
C ARG A 64 12.44 -20.38 20.14
N TRP A 65 12.23 -21.53 20.76
CA TRP A 65 11.86 -21.60 22.17
C TRP A 65 13.03 -21.13 23.02
N ALA A 66 12.78 -20.30 24.02
CA ALA A 66 13.75 -19.84 24.99
C ALA A 66 13.21 -20.16 26.38
N VAL A 67 13.94 -21.00 27.11
CA VAL A 67 13.54 -21.48 28.43
C VAL A 67 14.58 -21.07 29.44
N THR A 68 14.23 -20.11 30.28
CA THR A 68 15.10 -19.60 31.33
C THR A 68 14.97 -20.50 32.54
N VAL A 69 16.07 -21.14 32.93
CA VAL A 69 16.19 -21.93 34.15
C VAL A 69 17.07 -21.22 35.16
N THR A 70 16.76 -21.40 36.44
CA THR A 70 17.52 -20.79 37.52
C THR A 70 17.65 -21.73 38.71
N ARG A 71 18.69 -21.51 39.52
CA ARG A 71 18.89 -22.21 40.79
C ARG A 71 19.02 -21.21 41.92
N ALA A 72 17.98 -21.14 42.75
CA ALA A 72 17.93 -20.24 43.90
C ALA A 72 19.14 -20.44 44.84
N SER A 73 19.47 -19.39 45.61
CA SER A 73 20.61 -19.45 46.53
C SER A 73 20.45 -20.59 47.55
N ARG A 74 21.52 -21.39 47.71
CA ARG A 74 21.57 -22.59 48.56
C ARG A 74 20.65 -23.74 48.12
N ALA A 75 19.87 -23.57 47.05
CA ALA A 75 19.08 -24.66 46.47
C ALA A 75 19.98 -25.64 45.71
N ARG A 76 19.60 -26.92 45.76
CA ARG A 76 20.27 -28.02 45.04
C ARG A 76 19.53 -28.41 43.76
N VAL A 77 18.35 -27.85 43.53
CA VAL A 77 17.45 -28.17 42.41
C VAL A 77 17.34 -26.95 41.50
N VAL A 78 17.37 -27.19 40.18
CA VAL A 78 17.13 -26.19 39.15
C VAL A 78 15.62 -26.09 38.90
N THR A 79 15.11 -24.87 38.76
CA THR A 79 13.70 -24.57 38.48
C THR A 79 13.57 -23.76 37.19
N VAL A 80 12.42 -23.86 36.53
CA VAL A 80 12.09 -23.04 35.36
C VAL A 80 11.55 -21.69 35.84
N SER A 81 12.07 -20.61 35.27
CA SER A 81 11.60 -19.24 35.52
C SER A 81 10.56 -18.83 34.50
N GLU A 82 10.83 -19.05 33.22
CA GLU A 82 9.93 -18.71 32.12
C GLU A 82 10.21 -19.58 30.89
N THR A 83 9.18 -19.72 30.06
CA THR A 83 9.23 -20.33 28.74
C THR A 83 8.59 -19.34 27.77
N VAL A 84 9.35 -18.85 26.81
CA VAL A 84 8.89 -17.88 25.82
C VAL A 84 9.33 -18.27 24.43
N LEU A 85 8.64 -17.76 23.41
CA LEU A 85 9.05 -17.88 22.02
C LEU A 85 9.73 -16.58 21.59
N LEU A 86 10.98 -16.68 21.12
CA LEU A 86 11.76 -15.53 20.68
C LEU A 86 12.10 -15.61 19.19
N PRO A 87 12.15 -14.47 18.50
CA PRO A 87 12.58 -14.44 17.10
C PRO A 87 14.06 -14.83 17.01
N GLY A 88 14.36 -15.80 16.15
CA GLY A 88 15.73 -16.12 15.75
C GLY A 88 16.18 -15.27 14.57
N ALA A 89 17.40 -15.50 14.08
CA ALA A 89 17.99 -14.72 12.99
C ALA A 89 17.22 -14.81 11.65
N ARG A 90 16.35 -15.81 11.50
CA ARG A 90 15.52 -16.03 10.30
C ARG A 90 14.04 -15.73 10.55
N ALA A 91 13.68 -15.23 11.72
CA ALA A 91 12.29 -14.93 12.05
C ALA A 91 11.77 -13.77 11.20
N LEU A 92 10.56 -13.93 10.65
CA LEU A 92 9.84 -12.82 10.05
C LEU A 92 9.34 -11.89 11.18
N LEU A 93 9.86 -10.67 11.21
CA LEU A 93 9.45 -9.64 12.17
C LEU A 93 8.44 -8.69 11.53
N ALA A 94 7.58 -8.13 12.38
CA ALA A 94 6.71 -7.03 11.96
C ALA A 94 7.55 -5.86 11.42
N PRO A 95 7.05 -5.13 10.40
CA PRO A 95 7.69 -3.90 9.96
C PRO A 95 7.73 -2.89 11.12
N ARG A 96 8.62 -1.91 11.00
CA ARG A 96 8.69 -0.82 11.98
C ARG A 96 7.33 -0.13 12.06
N TRP A 97 6.87 0.13 13.28
CA TRP A 97 5.66 0.92 13.49
C TRP A 97 5.81 2.32 12.92
N VAL A 98 4.77 2.81 12.24
CA VAL A 98 4.70 4.14 11.61
C VAL A 98 3.50 4.90 12.19
N PRO A 99 3.66 6.18 12.58
CA PRO A 99 2.55 7.04 13.03
C PRO A 99 1.36 7.05 12.06
N TRP A 100 0.15 7.27 12.58
CA TRP A 100 -1.06 7.23 11.76
C TRP A 100 -1.08 8.31 10.66
N ASN A 101 -0.60 9.51 10.95
CA ASN A 101 -0.55 10.64 10.02
C ASN A 101 0.44 10.39 8.87
N GLU A 102 1.51 9.64 9.13
CA GLU A 102 2.49 9.21 8.11
C GLU A 102 1.99 8.04 7.25
N ARG A 103 0.86 7.41 7.63
CA ARG A 103 0.23 6.33 6.86
C ARG A 103 -0.86 6.82 5.90
N LEU A 104 -1.23 8.11 5.95
CA LEU A 104 -2.30 8.66 5.14
C LEU A 104 -1.94 8.66 3.65
N LEU A 105 -2.86 8.16 2.84
CA LEU A 105 -2.82 8.19 1.40
C LEU A 105 -3.83 9.21 0.85
N PRO A 106 -3.64 9.69 -0.39
CA PRO A 106 -4.65 10.49 -1.07
C PRO A 106 -5.99 9.75 -1.12
N GLY A 107 -7.05 10.38 -0.59
CA GLY A 107 -8.40 9.80 -0.55
C GLY A 107 -8.80 9.16 0.79
N ASP A 108 -7.89 9.05 1.76
CA ASP A 108 -8.19 8.45 3.07
C ASP A 108 -9.11 9.29 3.96
N LEU A 109 -9.24 10.60 3.68
CA LEU A 109 -10.07 11.50 4.47
C LEU A 109 -11.55 11.38 4.06
N GLY A 110 -12.42 11.12 5.03
CA GLY A 110 -13.86 11.05 4.89
C GLY A 110 -14.62 12.15 5.62
N VAL A 111 -15.93 11.94 5.76
CA VAL A 111 -16.83 12.90 6.42
C VAL A 111 -16.52 12.95 7.92
N GLY A 112 -16.17 14.15 8.41
CA GLY A 112 -15.88 14.40 9.82
C GLY A 112 -14.41 14.26 10.20
N ASP A 113 -13.55 13.79 9.29
CA ASP A 113 -12.12 13.71 9.54
C ASP A 113 -11.49 15.11 9.52
N LEU A 114 -10.62 15.35 10.50
CA LEU A 114 -9.80 16.54 10.56
C LEU A 114 -8.34 16.12 10.40
N LEU A 115 -7.66 16.70 9.41
CA LEU A 115 -6.22 16.58 9.25
C LEU A 115 -5.57 17.90 9.68
N PRO A 116 -5.05 18.00 10.91
CA PRO A 116 -4.34 19.19 11.35
C PRO A 116 -3.15 19.47 10.44
N THR A 117 -2.99 20.73 10.06
CA THR A 117 -1.82 21.18 9.31
C THR A 117 -0.69 21.50 10.28
N GLU A 118 0.51 21.00 9.99
CA GLU A 118 1.70 21.33 10.77
C GLU A 118 1.99 22.84 10.75
N ALA A 119 2.64 23.33 11.80
CA ALA A 119 2.93 24.75 11.94
C ALA A 119 3.93 25.23 10.85
N ASP A 120 4.84 24.34 10.46
CA ASP A 120 5.97 24.51 9.56
C ASP A 120 5.79 23.75 8.22
N ASP A 121 4.55 23.59 7.76
CA ASP A 121 4.29 23.00 6.44
C ASP A 121 4.80 23.91 5.30
N ASP A 122 5.92 23.53 4.68
CA ASP A 122 6.58 24.25 3.59
C ASP A 122 5.70 24.48 2.35
N ARG A 123 4.58 23.74 2.22
CA ARG A 123 3.61 23.93 1.13
C ARG A 123 2.76 25.18 1.31
N LEU A 124 2.84 25.83 2.47
CA LEU A 124 2.00 26.96 2.85
C LEU A 124 2.84 28.17 3.29
N VAL A 125 2.35 29.36 2.95
CA VAL A 125 2.88 30.65 3.43
C VAL A 125 1.73 31.51 3.97
N PRO A 126 2.00 32.50 4.85
CA PRO A 126 0.97 33.45 5.28
C PRO A 126 0.33 34.17 4.10
N GLY A 127 -1.00 34.38 4.14
CA GLY A 127 -1.74 34.97 3.02
C GLY A 127 -1.35 36.41 2.66
N PHE A 128 -0.70 37.14 3.57
CA PHE A 128 -0.18 38.49 3.30
C PHE A 128 1.25 38.50 2.73
N ALA A 129 1.92 37.35 2.66
CA ALA A 129 3.33 37.23 2.29
C ALA A 129 3.55 36.84 0.81
N SER A 130 2.52 36.91 -0.03
CA SER A 130 2.66 36.68 -1.47
C SER A 130 3.16 37.95 -2.17
N PRO A 131 4.33 37.93 -2.85
CA PRO A 131 4.82 39.09 -3.56
C PRO A 131 4.19 39.15 -4.95
N ASP A 132 3.20 40.01 -5.14
CA ASP A 132 2.95 40.62 -6.45
C ASP A 132 2.29 42.00 -6.29
N GLU A 133 2.85 43.01 -6.95
CA GLU A 133 2.52 44.44 -6.80
C GLU A 133 1.55 44.91 -7.91
N ALA A 134 0.25 44.91 -7.64
CA ALA A 134 -0.77 45.84 -8.19
C ALA A 134 -2.15 45.44 -7.65
N ILE A 135 -2.71 46.18 -6.68
CA ILE A 135 -3.94 45.76 -6.00
C ILE A 135 -5.18 46.42 -6.64
N ASP A 136 -5.85 45.68 -7.52
CA ASP A 136 -7.29 45.79 -7.80
C ASP A 136 -8.07 44.87 -6.84
N ALA A 137 -9.37 45.06 -6.66
CA ALA A 137 -10.23 44.22 -5.81
C ALA A 137 -10.21 42.73 -6.21
N GLN A 138 -9.96 42.43 -7.49
CA GLN A 138 -9.75 41.05 -7.98
C GLN A 138 -8.42 40.46 -7.49
N ALA A 139 -7.39 41.29 -7.34
CA ALA A 139 -6.11 40.89 -6.75
C ALA A 139 -6.25 40.57 -5.26
N VAL A 140 -7.24 41.09 -4.54
CA VAL A 140 -7.46 40.75 -3.10
C VAL A 140 -7.79 39.26 -2.92
N LEU A 141 -8.61 38.69 -3.82
CA LEU A 141 -8.92 37.26 -3.83
C LEU A 141 -7.75 36.41 -4.34
N GLU A 142 -7.04 36.87 -5.38
CA GLU A 142 -5.90 36.15 -5.97
C GLU A 142 -4.65 36.17 -5.09
N LEU A 143 -4.41 37.26 -4.35
CA LEU A 143 -3.35 37.40 -3.34
C LEU A 143 -3.66 36.65 -2.06
N GLY A 144 -4.90 36.14 -1.91
CA GLY A 144 -5.36 35.47 -0.69
C GLY A 144 -5.49 36.38 0.53
N LEU A 145 -5.68 37.68 0.31
CA LEU A 145 -6.02 38.62 1.37
C LEU A 145 -7.35 38.17 2.00
N GLY A 146 -7.30 37.75 3.26
CA GLY A 146 -8.40 37.15 4.00
C GLY A 146 -8.22 35.66 4.34
N ARG A 147 -7.22 34.98 3.75
CA ARG A 147 -6.84 33.60 4.13
C ARG A 147 -5.66 33.63 5.08
N ALA A 148 -5.72 32.82 6.15
CA ALA A 148 -4.60 32.71 7.09
C ALA A 148 -3.33 32.19 6.40
N ARG A 149 -3.48 31.24 5.47
CA ARG A 149 -2.39 30.64 4.69
C ARG A 149 -2.82 30.42 3.23
N VAL A 150 -1.87 30.53 2.32
CA VAL A 150 -1.99 30.25 0.88
C VAL A 150 -0.88 29.30 0.44
N LEU A 151 -0.98 28.72 -0.75
CA LEU A 151 0.07 27.85 -1.29
C LEU A 151 1.39 28.63 -1.45
N SER A 152 2.48 28.04 -0.97
CA SER A 152 3.84 28.47 -1.28
C SER A 152 4.18 28.17 -2.75
N ALA A 153 5.35 28.64 -3.22
CA ALA A 153 5.87 28.23 -4.53
C ALA A 153 6.04 26.70 -4.60
N LEU A 154 6.64 26.09 -3.57
CA LEU A 154 6.77 24.63 -3.45
C LEU A 154 5.41 23.93 -3.49
N GLY A 155 4.42 24.46 -2.76
CA GLY A 155 3.06 23.90 -2.76
C GLY A 155 2.42 23.90 -4.15
N ARG A 156 2.60 24.98 -4.91
CA ARG A 156 2.13 25.07 -6.31
C ARG A 156 2.88 24.10 -7.22
N ASP A 157 4.20 24.01 -7.11
CA ASP A 157 5.01 23.11 -7.94
C ASP A 157 4.66 21.64 -7.69
N LEU A 158 4.48 21.25 -6.43
CA LEU A 158 4.05 19.90 -6.07
C LEU A 158 2.64 19.60 -6.60
N ALA A 159 1.72 20.57 -6.59
CA ALA A 159 0.39 20.39 -7.15
C ALA A 159 0.44 20.23 -8.69
N ALA A 160 1.15 21.14 -9.37
CA ALA A 160 1.34 21.11 -10.81
C ALA A 160 1.99 19.80 -11.28
N HIS A 161 3.03 19.33 -10.57
CA HIS A 161 3.65 18.04 -10.85
C HIS A 161 2.64 16.90 -10.74
N ARG A 162 1.91 16.78 -9.62
CA ARG A 162 0.92 15.71 -9.42
C ARG A 162 -0.18 15.71 -10.48
N TRP A 163 -0.71 16.89 -10.84
CA TRP A 163 -1.77 16.99 -11.84
C TRP A 163 -1.27 16.64 -13.24
N ARG A 164 -0.08 17.11 -13.63
CA ARG A 164 0.50 16.83 -14.95
C ARG A 164 0.96 15.39 -15.08
N SER A 165 1.46 14.75 -14.02
CA SER A 165 1.89 13.36 -14.05
C SER A 165 0.75 12.35 -13.82
N GLY A 166 -0.43 12.83 -13.41
CA GLY A 166 -1.58 11.99 -13.10
C GLY A 166 -2.50 11.73 -14.30
N GLU A 167 -3.66 11.14 -14.01
CA GLU A 167 -4.72 10.86 -15.00
C GLU A 167 -5.18 12.10 -15.80
N PRO A 168 -5.35 13.31 -15.20
CA PRO A 168 -5.73 14.50 -15.96
C PRO A 168 -4.53 15.20 -16.64
N GLY A 169 -3.43 14.46 -16.81
CA GLY A 169 -2.19 14.88 -17.45
C GLY A 169 -2.13 14.57 -18.96
N PRO A 170 -1.20 15.16 -19.70
CA PRO A 170 -1.07 14.97 -21.16
C PRO A 170 -0.59 13.58 -21.57
N HIS A 171 -0.06 12.80 -20.62
CA HIS A 171 0.50 11.47 -20.87
C HIS A 171 -0.45 10.33 -20.48
N ALA A 172 -1.68 10.65 -20.07
CA ALA A 172 -2.68 9.63 -19.81
C ALA A 172 -3.10 8.93 -21.13
N PRO A 173 -3.43 7.63 -21.10
CA PRO A 173 -3.86 6.91 -22.30
C PRO A 173 -5.03 7.59 -23.03
N ILE A 174 -5.99 8.14 -22.28
CA ILE A 174 -7.13 8.88 -22.85
C ILE A 174 -6.70 10.17 -23.57
N ALA A 175 -5.68 10.87 -23.04
CA ALA A 175 -5.13 12.08 -23.64
C ALA A 175 -4.47 11.79 -24.98
N HIS A 176 -3.79 10.65 -25.11
CA HIS A 176 -3.18 10.23 -26.37
C HIS A 176 -4.20 9.81 -27.43
N ALA A 177 -5.35 9.28 -27.02
CA ALA A 177 -6.42 8.88 -27.93
C ALA A 177 -7.38 10.04 -28.28
N ALA A 178 -7.33 11.13 -27.52
CA ALA A 178 -8.23 12.27 -27.71
C ALA A 178 -7.92 13.02 -29.03
N PRO A 179 -8.94 13.49 -29.74
CA PRO A 179 -8.77 14.17 -31.03
C PRO A 179 -8.21 15.59 -30.89
N ALA A 180 -8.30 16.20 -29.71
CA ALA A 180 -7.87 17.56 -29.42
C ALA A 180 -7.57 17.75 -27.92
N GLN A 181 -6.86 18.83 -27.62
CA GLN A 181 -6.37 19.16 -26.28
C GLN A 181 -7.32 20.11 -25.55
N CYS A 182 -7.29 20.10 -24.21
CA CYS A 182 -8.12 20.94 -23.37
C CYS A 182 -7.92 22.44 -23.66
N SER A 183 -6.72 22.89 -24.03
CA SER A 183 -6.43 24.29 -24.35
C SER A 183 -7.26 24.86 -25.51
N THR A 184 -7.82 24.00 -26.38
CA THR A 184 -8.69 24.38 -27.49
C THR A 184 -10.17 24.08 -27.24
N CYS A 185 -10.50 23.50 -26.08
CA CYS A 185 -11.85 23.05 -25.77
C CYS A 185 -12.70 24.18 -25.18
N GLY A 186 -13.93 24.36 -25.67
CA GLY A 186 -14.89 25.32 -25.13
C GLY A 186 -15.37 25.01 -23.71
N PHE A 187 -15.19 23.76 -23.23
CA PHE A 187 -15.50 23.36 -21.85
C PHE A 187 -14.34 23.55 -20.87
N TYR A 188 -13.19 24.05 -21.34
CA TYR A 188 -12.03 24.30 -20.50
C TYR A 188 -12.15 25.65 -19.79
N TRP A 189 -12.27 25.61 -18.46
CA TRP A 189 -12.30 26.81 -17.63
C TRP A 189 -10.93 27.05 -16.99
N PRO A 190 -10.14 28.06 -17.41
CA PRO A 190 -8.79 28.26 -16.89
C PRO A 190 -8.80 28.61 -15.40
N LEU A 191 -7.79 28.13 -14.66
CA LEU A 191 -7.59 28.52 -13.26
C LEU A 191 -7.14 29.99 -13.16
N ALA A 192 -7.34 30.59 -11.99
CA ALA A 192 -6.84 31.93 -11.70
C ALA A 192 -5.31 31.94 -11.43
N GLY A 193 -4.70 33.10 -11.61
CA GLY A 193 -3.27 33.32 -11.34
C GLY A 193 -2.33 32.49 -12.22
N THR A 194 -1.12 32.24 -11.72
CA THR A 194 -0.03 31.61 -12.49
C THR A 194 -0.29 30.17 -12.91
N LEU A 195 -1.12 29.42 -12.17
CA LEU A 195 -1.51 28.06 -12.57
C LEU A 195 -2.43 28.03 -13.81
N GLY A 196 -3.14 29.13 -14.08
CA GLY A 196 -4.01 29.27 -15.26
C GLY A 196 -3.27 29.17 -16.60
N LEU A 197 -1.94 29.33 -16.60
CA LEU A 197 -1.11 29.19 -17.80
C LEU A 197 -1.01 27.74 -18.30
N GLY A 198 -1.27 26.75 -17.44
CA GLY A 198 -1.13 25.33 -17.79
C GLY A 198 -2.24 24.41 -17.28
N PHE A 199 -3.18 24.94 -16.48
CA PHE A 199 -4.22 24.13 -15.84
C PHE A 199 -5.57 24.86 -15.82
N GLY A 200 -6.63 24.08 -15.94
CA GLY A 200 -8.02 24.52 -15.90
C GLY A 200 -8.91 23.44 -15.32
N VAL A 201 -10.22 23.69 -15.26
CA VAL A 201 -11.24 22.72 -14.86
C VAL A 201 -12.02 22.29 -16.09
N CYS A 202 -12.29 20.99 -16.22
CA CYS A 202 -13.24 20.50 -17.21
C CYS A 202 -14.67 20.75 -16.71
N ALA A 203 -15.49 21.41 -17.53
CA ALA A 203 -16.90 21.70 -17.24
C ALA A 203 -17.88 20.92 -18.14
N ASN A 204 -17.42 19.80 -18.73
CA ASN A 204 -18.27 18.96 -19.55
C ASN A 204 -18.78 17.76 -18.73
N GLU A 205 -20.07 17.73 -18.41
CA GLU A 205 -20.71 16.67 -17.62
C GLU A 205 -20.54 15.25 -18.21
N TYR A 206 -20.31 15.15 -19.52
CA TYR A 206 -20.09 13.88 -20.20
C TYR A 206 -18.62 13.45 -20.25
N ALA A 207 -17.69 14.34 -19.89
CA ALA A 207 -16.28 13.99 -19.80
C ALA A 207 -16.00 13.24 -18.49
N PRO A 208 -15.08 12.25 -18.50
CA PRO A 208 -14.67 11.55 -17.29
C PRO A 208 -14.02 12.46 -16.23
N ASP A 209 -13.52 13.62 -16.65
CA ASP A 209 -12.82 14.59 -15.81
C ASP A 209 -13.68 15.80 -15.40
N ASP A 210 -15.01 15.74 -15.57
CA ASP A 210 -15.91 16.81 -15.13
C ASP A 210 -15.65 17.22 -13.68
N GLY A 211 -15.56 18.54 -13.44
CA GLY A 211 -15.28 19.13 -12.14
C GLY A 211 -13.85 18.90 -11.62
N ARG A 212 -12.94 18.32 -12.42
CA ARG A 212 -11.53 18.10 -12.04
C ARG A 212 -10.59 19.09 -12.70
N VAL A 213 -9.45 19.31 -12.05
CA VAL A 213 -8.34 20.06 -12.63
C VAL A 213 -7.67 19.21 -13.70
N VAL A 214 -7.56 19.75 -14.91
CA VAL A 214 -6.91 19.16 -16.08
C VAL A 214 -5.78 20.03 -16.59
N SER A 215 -4.72 19.39 -17.08
CA SER A 215 -3.65 20.10 -17.78
C SER A 215 -4.14 20.62 -19.13
N ALA A 216 -3.60 21.75 -19.58
CA ALA A 216 -3.98 22.38 -20.85
C ALA A 216 -3.72 21.46 -22.06
N ASP A 217 -2.70 20.60 -21.96
CA ASP A 217 -2.28 19.61 -22.96
C ASP A 217 -2.96 18.23 -22.76
N HIS A 218 -3.89 18.07 -21.81
CA HIS A 218 -4.72 16.87 -21.65
C HIS A 218 -5.79 16.75 -22.74
N GLY A 219 -6.38 15.56 -22.90
CA GLY A 219 -7.56 15.35 -23.73
C GLY A 219 -8.45 14.23 -23.18
N CYS A 220 -9.76 14.47 -23.12
CA CYS A 220 -10.72 13.52 -22.53
C CYS A 220 -11.60 12.81 -23.56
N GLY A 221 -11.44 13.09 -24.86
CA GLY A 221 -12.29 12.56 -25.94
C GLY A 221 -13.63 13.28 -26.13
N ALA A 222 -14.17 13.91 -25.09
CA ALA A 222 -15.40 14.70 -25.13
C ALA A 222 -15.13 16.20 -25.42
N HIS A 223 -14.32 16.47 -26.44
CA HIS A 223 -13.97 17.84 -26.84
C HIS A 223 -15.20 18.60 -27.37
N SER A 224 -15.28 19.92 -27.17
CA SER A 224 -16.42 20.74 -27.66
C SER A 224 -16.59 20.72 -29.19
N GLU A 225 -15.52 20.42 -29.90
CA GLU A 225 -15.47 20.28 -31.35
C GLU A 225 -15.30 18.81 -31.80
N ALA A 226 -15.51 17.85 -30.89
CA ALA A 226 -15.47 16.44 -31.25
C ALA A 226 -16.58 16.15 -32.27
N THR A 227 -16.20 16.10 -33.55
CA THR A 227 -17.09 15.71 -34.63
C THR A 227 -17.10 14.18 -34.68
N THR A 228 -18.26 13.60 -34.96
CA THR A 228 -18.48 12.16 -35.11
C THR A 228 -17.35 11.53 -35.90
N VAL A 229 -16.55 10.70 -35.25
CA VAL A 229 -15.58 9.85 -35.94
C VAL A 229 -16.39 8.95 -36.88
N PRO A 230 -16.04 8.83 -38.17
CA PRO A 230 -16.64 7.81 -39.03
C PRO A 230 -16.48 6.47 -38.32
N SER A 231 -17.53 5.66 -38.32
CA SER A 231 -17.56 4.37 -37.64
C SER A 231 -16.26 3.62 -37.93
N MET A 232 -15.44 3.37 -36.90
CA MET A 232 -14.23 2.54 -37.00
C MET A 232 -14.56 1.05 -37.13
N VAL A 233 -15.82 0.73 -37.45
CA VAL A 233 -16.14 -0.49 -38.18
C VAL A 233 -15.47 -0.35 -39.55
N THR A 234 -14.16 -0.60 -39.59
CA THR A 234 -13.54 -1.13 -40.80
C THR A 234 -14.43 -2.30 -41.18
N ASP A 235 -14.98 -2.29 -42.40
CA ASP A 235 -15.70 -3.43 -42.96
C ASP A 235 -15.01 -4.69 -42.45
N ALA A 236 -15.70 -5.42 -41.57
CA ALA A 236 -15.12 -6.62 -40.98
C ALA A 236 -14.64 -7.43 -42.17
N ALA A 237 -13.33 -7.70 -42.24
CA ALA A 237 -12.79 -8.49 -43.34
C ALA A 237 -13.69 -9.73 -43.45
N PRO A 238 -14.24 -10.02 -44.65
CA PRO A 238 -15.20 -11.10 -44.78
C PRO A 238 -14.59 -12.34 -44.14
N PRO A 239 -15.37 -13.10 -43.34
CA PRO A 239 -14.82 -14.18 -42.56
C PRO A 239 -14.05 -15.11 -43.49
N ILE A 240 -12.80 -15.42 -43.11
CA ILE A 240 -12.01 -16.41 -43.83
C ILE A 240 -12.66 -17.75 -43.52
N LEU A 241 -13.41 -18.29 -44.49
CA LEU A 241 -13.99 -19.62 -44.42
C LEU A 241 -12.87 -20.62 -44.73
N ASP A 242 -12.28 -21.20 -43.68
CA ASP A 242 -11.21 -22.19 -43.80
C ASP A 242 -11.71 -23.58 -44.23
N ASP A 243 -13.02 -23.82 -44.15
CA ASP A 243 -13.62 -25.08 -44.58
C ASP A 243 -14.92 -24.83 -45.35
N LEU A 244 -15.01 -25.39 -46.55
CA LEU A 244 -16.20 -25.38 -47.40
C LEU A 244 -16.77 -26.79 -47.57
N GLU A 245 -16.15 -27.78 -46.95
CA GLU A 245 -16.54 -29.18 -47.04
C GLU A 245 -17.40 -29.53 -45.82
N TYR A 246 -18.45 -30.33 -46.05
CA TYR A 246 -19.30 -30.84 -44.99
C TYR A 246 -19.12 -32.35 -44.93
N ASP A 247 -18.88 -32.87 -43.74
CA ASP A 247 -18.74 -34.31 -43.54
C ASP A 247 -20.14 -34.93 -43.49
N LEU A 248 -20.44 -35.81 -44.46
CA LEU A 248 -21.72 -36.50 -44.54
C LEU A 248 -21.73 -37.67 -43.55
N THR A 249 -22.40 -37.48 -42.42
CA THR A 249 -22.70 -38.59 -41.51
C THR A 249 -23.90 -39.37 -42.04
N GLU A 250 -23.74 -40.68 -42.25
CA GLU A 250 -24.89 -41.55 -42.50
C GLU A 250 -25.76 -41.58 -41.25
N SER A 251 -27.00 -41.12 -41.38
CA SER A 251 -28.02 -41.27 -40.35
C SER A 251 -28.42 -42.74 -40.26
N GLY A 252 -27.66 -43.53 -39.49
CA GLY A 252 -28.12 -44.83 -39.04
C GLY A 252 -29.42 -44.65 -38.27
N SER A 253 -30.49 -45.32 -38.70
CA SER A 253 -31.78 -45.31 -38.03
C SER A 253 -31.62 -45.84 -36.61
N ALA A 254 -31.51 -44.94 -35.63
CA ALA A 254 -31.67 -45.29 -34.23
C ALA A 254 -33.18 -45.39 -33.96
N ASP A 255 -33.62 -46.60 -33.61
CA ASP A 255 -34.98 -46.94 -33.21
C ASP A 255 -35.60 -45.88 -32.28
N GLU A 256 -36.82 -45.44 -32.60
CA GLU A 256 -37.67 -44.49 -31.83
C GLU A 256 -38.19 -45.07 -30.50
N ALA A 257 -37.34 -45.72 -29.69
CA ALA A 257 -37.79 -46.41 -28.48
C ALA A 257 -36.94 -46.14 -27.23
N SER A 258 -36.65 -44.87 -26.92
CA SER A 258 -36.45 -44.43 -25.52
C SER A 258 -36.33 -42.91 -25.43
N SER A 259 -37.46 -42.20 -25.39
CA SER A 259 -37.49 -40.82 -24.92
C SER A 259 -37.48 -40.80 -23.39
N GLU A 260 -36.30 -40.65 -22.78
CA GLU A 260 -36.19 -40.28 -21.36
C GLU A 260 -36.35 -38.74 -21.22
N PRO A 261 -37.22 -38.25 -20.31
CA PRO A 261 -37.49 -36.83 -20.16
C PRO A 261 -36.30 -36.12 -19.50
N LEU A 262 -35.79 -35.08 -20.16
CA LEU A 262 -34.75 -34.18 -19.66
C LEU A 262 -35.24 -33.50 -18.36
N GLY A 263 -34.69 -33.94 -17.23
CA GLY A 263 -34.84 -33.28 -15.94
C GLY A 263 -34.06 -31.97 -15.92
N HIS A 264 -34.77 -30.85 -15.90
CA HIS A 264 -34.20 -29.58 -15.43
C HIS A 264 -34.44 -29.49 -13.92
N ALA A 265 -33.34 -29.41 -13.18
CA ALA A 265 -33.26 -28.80 -11.85
C ALA A 265 -32.22 -27.68 -11.93
#